data_AF-A0A7X3UIV3-F1
#
_entry.id   AF-A0A7X3UIV3-F1
#
_cell.length_a   1.000
_cell.length_b   1.000
_cell.length_c   1.000
_cell.angle_alpha   90.00
_cell.angle_beta   90.00
_cell.angle_gamma   90.00
#
_symmetry.space_group_name_H-M   'P 1'
#
loop_
_entity.id
_entity.type
_entity.pdbx_description
1 polymer ?
#
loop_
_entity_poly.entity_id
_entity_poly.type
_entity_poly.pdbx_seq_one_letter_code
_entity_poly.pdbx_strand_id
1 'polypeptide(L)'
;MRHIRSIVVIALAAGLMWSCGGERVTQSEIGTEEQVGRPLNKLVAQEDAVQATIGVTVHQDGTPVSGATVEFSRSIAGQTPAYEWSGTTDEKGQTLVEIASGNGYYQARASQDGVEIGSWSSIPINAGYKVILYLPIGGKAQVKGSYSLEEPTKQITARDVVDKKTLKAFVEAAKEYAKNFPLSEDIEAEFRQEGGRWKHEAIYLVIGNSDGVILFHAANPALEGQNVFHLEDPNGVKYTQELIAASAAGGGFVEYYFDNPTIDENGDGELVGDPIGSPKISYAIPFIDSVTGMELTMLSGFYPVTARAVIDKETLKSFVGAAKEYAKSFPFSEDIAEEFRQEGGRWKHEAIYLAVLNSEGVIVYHAANADLEGQNLINFEDPNGVKYVQELIAAAAAGGGFVAYYFDNPAVDENGDGELTGDPIGSPKISYAIPITDSQTGRELTFLSGFYPQVKE
;
A
#
# COMPACT_ATOMS: atom_id res chain seq x y z
N MET A 1 -78.65 -16.56 2.56
CA MET A 1 -79.36 -16.73 3.85
C MET A 1 -78.44 -17.50 4.81
N ARG A 2 -78.65 -17.39 6.14
CA ARG A 2 -78.24 -18.30 7.25
C ARG A 2 -77.01 -19.23 7.04
N HIS A 3 -75.86 -19.00 7.71
CA HIS A 3 -75.47 -19.60 9.02
C HIS A 3 -74.57 -20.88 8.87
N ILE A 4 -73.72 -21.36 9.81
CA ILE A 4 -73.43 -20.95 11.21
C ILE A 4 -71.98 -21.28 11.69
N ARG A 5 -71.38 -20.34 12.46
CA ARG A 5 -70.44 -20.38 13.62
C ARG A 5 -69.40 -21.51 13.87
N SER A 6 -68.18 -21.06 14.22
CA SER A 6 -67.43 -21.24 15.51
C SER A 6 -66.27 -20.20 15.54
N ILE A 7 -65.79 -19.53 16.61
CA ILE A 7 -65.92 -19.56 18.09
C ILE A 7 -65.12 -20.70 18.77
N VAL A 8 -63.99 -20.45 19.47
CA VAL A 8 -63.77 -20.31 20.95
C VAL A 8 -62.24 -20.11 21.19
N VAL A 9 -61.62 -19.43 22.20
CA VAL A 9 -61.91 -18.32 23.16
C VAL A 9 -60.55 -17.70 23.64
N ILE A 10 -60.59 -16.42 24.03
CA ILE A 10 -59.68 -15.54 24.81
C ILE A 10 -58.57 -16.17 25.70
N ALA A 11 -57.38 -15.51 25.72
CA ALA A 11 -56.57 -15.31 26.94
C ALA A 11 -55.94 -13.90 26.94
N LEU A 12 -56.12 -13.13 28.01
CA LEU A 12 -55.59 -11.77 28.19
C LEU A 12 -55.04 -11.64 29.62
N ALA A 13 -53.89 -10.99 29.80
CA ALA A 13 -53.35 -10.66 31.12
C ALA A 13 -52.71 -9.27 31.08
N ALA A 14 -53.16 -8.37 31.94
CA ALA A 14 -52.66 -7.01 32.08
C ALA A 14 -52.20 -6.77 33.53
N GLY A 15 -51.24 -5.85 33.73
CA GLY A 15 -50.77 -5.44 35.05
C GLY A 15 -50.49 -3.94 35.08
N LEU A 16 -51.40 -3.17 35.69
CA LEU A 16 -51.30 -1.71 35.83
C LEU A 16 -51.94 -1.26 37.16
N MET A 17 -51.13 -0.70 38.06
CA MET A 17 -51.50 0.22 39.15
C MET A 17 -50.28 1.15 39.37
N TRP A 18 -50.34 2.49 39.47
CA TRP A 18 -51.10 3.40 40.37
C TRP A 18 -50.62 3.33 41.83
N SER A 19 -50.52 4.43 42.61
CA SER A 19 -50.90 5.87 42.43
C SER A 19 -50.18 6.77 43.47
N CYS A 20 -50.16 8.12 43.47
CA CYS A 20 -50.28 9.22 42.47
C CYS A 20 -49.94 10.58 43.17
N GLY A 21 -49.58 11.63 42.41
CA GLY A 21 -49.48 13.05 42.88
C GLY A 21 -48.06 13.64 42.83
N GLY A 22 -47.84 14.92 42.50
CA GLY A 22 -48.77 16.02 42.14
C GLY A 22 -48.10 17.14 41.32
N GLU A 23 -48.87 18.14 40.89
CA GLU A 23 -48.52 19.11 39.83
C GLU A 23 -47.60 20.29 40.25
N ARG A 24 -46.76 20.81 39.34
CA ARG A 24 -47.05 22.10 38.62
C ARG A 24 -46.08 22.50 37.48
N VAL A 25 -46.73 23.02 36.42
CA VAL A 25 -46.32 23.85 35.26
C VAL A 25 -45.22 24.89 35.58
N THR A 26 -44.20 25.19 34.75
CA THR A 26 -44.19 25.83 33.38
C THR A 26 -43.24 25.14 32.38
N GLN A 27 -43.49 25.06 31.05
CA GLN A 27 -43.37 26.11 30.00
C GLN A 27 -42.02 26.88 30.02
N SER A 28 -41.31 27.11 28.89
CA SER A 28 -41.59 26.88 27.45
C SER A 28 -40.26 26.66 26.66
N GLU A 29 -40.12 25.59 25.88
CA GLU A 29 -40.19 25.53 24.39
C GLU A 29 -38.88 25.73 23.59
N ILE A 30 -38.61 24.73 22.74
CA ILE A 30 -37.93 24.77 21.42
C ILE A 30 -36.44 25.19 21.36
N GLY A 31 -35.59 24.22 21.06
CA GLY A 31 -34.21 24.38 20.58
C GLY A 31 -33.69 23.05 20.06
N THR A 32 -33.41 22.96 18.76
CA THR A 32 -33.05 21.74 18.01
C THR A 32 -31.88 20.95 18.62
N GLU A 33 -32.06 19.63 18.80
CA GLU A 33 -30.93 18.71 19.04
C GLU A 33 -30.13 18.54 17.74
N GLU A 34 -28.91 19.06 17.71
CA GLU A 34 -27.90 18.68 16.73
C GLU A 34 -26.55 18.44 17.42
N GLN A 35 -25.74 17.55 16.83
CA GLN A 35 -24.34 17.28 17.17
C GLN A 35 -24.06 16.84 18.61
N VAL A 36 -24.55 15.64 18.95
CA VAL A 36 -23.94 14.83 20.02
C VAL A 36 -22.49 14.52 19.64
N GLY A 37 -21.55 15.26 20.23
CA GLY A 37 -20.11 15.00 20.08
C GLY A 37 -19.77 13.57 20.53
N ARG A 38 -19.01 12.85 19.70
CA ARG A 38 -18.60 11.46 19.98
C ARG A 38 -17.88 11.39 21.35
N PRO A 39 -18.12 10.36 22.18
CA PRO A 39 -17.40 10.19 23.43
C PRO A 39 -15.89 10.05 23.17
N LEU A 40 -15.05 10.47 24.12
CA LEU A 40 -13.61 10.31 24.01
C LEU A 40 -13.25 8.81 24.04
N ASN A 41 -13.02 8.23 22.87
CA ASN A 41 -12.42 6.91 22.73
C ASN A 41 -11.06 6.90 23.45
N LYS A 42 -10.77 5.83 24.19
CA LYS A 42 -9.46 5.62 24.79
C LYS A 42 -8.40 5.54 23.68
N LEU A 43 -7.54 6.54 23.59
CA LEU A 43 -6.29 6.44 22.86
C LEU A 43 -5.43 5.36 23.55
N VAL A 44 -4.92 4.40 22.77
CA VAL A 44 -3.97 3.39 23.28
C VAL A 44 -2.65 4.11 23.58
N ALA A 45 -2.01 3.73 24.68
CA ALA A 45 -0.75 4.32 25.12
C ALA A 45 0.44 3.56 24.52
N GLN A 46 1.47 4.30 24.11
CA GLN A 46 2.80 3.76 23.81
C GLN A 46 3.65 3.84 25.08
N GLU A 47 4.32 2.76 25.47
CA GLU A 47 4.99 2.66 26.78
C GLU A 47 6.40 3.29 26.80
N ASP A 48 7.11 3.31 25.67
CA ASP A 48 8.50 3.77 25.55
C ASP A 48 8.66 5.27 25.20
N ALA A 49 7.58 5.96 24.82
CA ALA A 49 7.65 7.35 24.39
C ALA A 49 7.63 8.33 25.59
N VAL A 50 8.46 9.38 25.53
CA VAL A 50 8.69 10.32 26.66
C VAL A 50 8.41 11.80 26.36
N GLN A 51 7.97 12.15 25.15
CA GLN A 51 7.65 13.53 24.74
C GLN A 51 6.39 13.58 23.87
N ALA A 52 5.69 14.72 23.89
CA ALA A 52 4.55 15.03 23.03
C ALA A 52 4.65 16.47 22.48
N THR A 53 4.17 16.70 21.25
CA THR A 53 4.10 18.04 20.64
C THR A 53 2.64 18.50 20.61
N ILE A 54 2.36 19.72 21.02
CA ILE A 54 0.99 20.25 21.06
C ILE A 54 0.87 21.45 20.13
N GLY A 55 0.07 21.30 19.07
CA GLY A 55 -0.41 22.44 18.28
C GLY A 55 -1.64 23.03 18.96
N VAL A 56 -1.48 24.21 19.58
CA VAL A 56 -2.55 24.91 20.29
C VAL A 56 -3.14 25.99 19.40
N THR A 57 -4.43 26.28 19.58
CA THR A 57 -5.13 27.39 18.93
C THR A 57 -6.12 28.02 19.93
N VAL A 58 -5.88 29.27 20.35
CA VAL A 58 -6.66 29.99 21.37
C VAL A 58 -7.59 31.01 20.73
N HIS A 59 -8.88 30.96 21.05
CA HIS A 59 -9.89 31.87 20.51
C HIS A 59 -10.83 32.40 21.59
N GLN A 60 -11.33 33.61 21.37
CA GLN A 60 -12.47 34.20 22.09
C GLN A 60 -13.59 34.47 21.09
N ASP A 61 -14.79 33.97 21.35
CA ASP A 61 -15.99 34.15 20.50
C ASP A 61 -15.74 33.86 19.00
N GLY A 62 -14.92 32.84 18.72
CA GLY A 62 -14.51 32.44 17.37
C GLY A 62 -13.35 33.24 16.77
N THR A 63 -12.94 34.36 17.37
CA THR A 63 -11.80 35.19 16.93
C THR A 63 -10.48 34.69 17.56
N PRO A 64 -9.36 34.57 16.82
CA PRO A 64 -8.09 34.15 17.41
C PRO A 64 -7.52 35.18 18.39
N VAL A 65 -6.83 34.72 19.43
CA VAL A 65 -6.17 35.59 20.43
C VAL A 65 -4.66 35.55 20.21
N SER A 66 -4.11 36.66 19.70
CA SER A 66 -2.66 36.84 19.50
C SER A 66 -1.95 37.30 20.77
N GLY A 67 -0.68 36.91 20.93
CA GLY A 67 0.19 37.33 22.05
C GLY A 67 -0.14 36.72 23.43
N ALA A 68 -1.10 35.80 23.54
CA ALA A 68 -1.37 35.05 24.76
C ALA A 68 -0.28 34.00 25.01
N THR A 69 0.18 33.89 26.26
CA THR A 69 1.04 32.80 26.71
C THR A 69 0.16 31.65 27.18
N VAL A 70 0.27 30.50 26.52
CA VAL A 70 -0.39 29.25 26.94
C VAL A 70 0.60 28.41 27.74
N GLU A 71 0.17 27.89 28.87
CA GLU A 71 0.97 27.09 29.79
C GLU A 71 0.28 25.76 30.11
N PHE A 72 1.05 24.67 30.20
CA PHE A 72 0.56 23.32 30.49
C PHE A 72 1.13 22.76 31.79
N SER A 73 0.32 21.97 32.48
CA SER A 73 0.65 21.31 33.74
C SER A 73 0.01 19.92 33.78
N ARG A 74 0.69 18.91 34.36
CA ARG A 74 0.14 17.56 34.49
C ARG A 74 -0.90 17.52 35.61
N SER A 75 -2.09 16.98 35.34
CA SER A 75 -3.19 16.93 36.32
C SER A 75 -3.01 15.76 37.29
N ILE A 76 -2.28 15.99 38.38
CA ILE A 76 -2.07 15.02 39.45
C ILE A 76 -3.05 15.30 40.60
N ALA A 77 -3.86 14.29 40.97
CA ALA A 77 -4.90 14.43 41.98
C ALA A 77 -4.32 14.84 43.35
N GLY A 78 -4.83 15.95 43.92
CA GLY A 78 -4.39 16.47 45.21
C GLY A 78 -3.10 17.30 45.19
N GLN A 79 -2.54 17.60 44.02
CA GLN A 79 -1.37 18.48 43.86
C GLN A 79 -1.75 19.83 43.21
N THR A 80 -1.02 20.88 43.58
CA THR A 80 -1.12 22.20 42.92
C THR A 80 -0.54 22.12 41.51
N PRO A 81 -1.15 22.77 40.49
CA PRO A 81 -0.58 22.85 39.15
C PRO A 81 0.84 23.44 39.12
N ALA A 82 1.82 22.62 38.75
CA ALA A 82 3.13 23.08 38.28
C ALA A 82 3.06 23.27 36.77
N TYR A 83 3.11 24.51 36.30
CA TYR A 83 3.09 24.85 34.88
C TYR A 83 4.52 24.83 34.35
N GLU A 84 4.87 23.75 33.64
CA GLU A 84 6.26 23.38 33.30
C GLU A 84 6.59 23.59 31.81
N TRP A 85 5.57 23.70 30.94
CA TRP A 85 5.71 23.88 29.50
C TRP A 85 4.85 25.04 29.02
N SER A 86 5.35 25.87 28.10
CA SER A 86 4.63 27.05 27.63
C SER A 86 4.97 27.43 26.20
N GLY A 87 4.06 28.15 25.53
CA GLY A 87 4.27 28.78 24.23
C GLY A 87 3.41 30.02 24.07
N THR A 88 3.88 31.02 23.31
CA THR A 88 3.13 32.25 23.02
C THR A 88 2.44 32.13 21.66
N THR A 89 1.21 32.60 21.54
CA THR A 89 0.39 32.54 20.33
C THR A 89 0.76 33.59 19.29
N ASP A 90 0.81 33.18 18.02
CA ASP A 90 1.00 34.05 16.85
C ASP A 90 -0.26 34.88 16.51
N GLU A 91 -0.21 35.62 15.39
CA GLU A 91 -1.31 36.42 14.86
C GLU A 91 -2.58 35.60 14.52
N LYS A 92 -2.46 34.28 14.35
CA LYS A 92 -3.56 33.35 14.10
C LYS A 92 -4.03 32.65 15.39
N GLY A 93 -3.55 33.09 16.56
CA GLY A 93 -3.84 32.49 17.86
C GLY A 93 -3.19 31.13 18.09
N GLN A 94 -2.16 30.78 17.30
CA GLN A 94 -1.56 29.44 17.27
C GLN A 94 -0.20 29.40 17.96
N THR A 95 0.09 28.31 18.66
CA THR A 95 1.43 28.07 19.23
C THR A 95 1.77 26.58 19.26
N LEU A 96 3.06 26.26 19.36
CA LEU A 96 3.57 24.91 19.55
C LEU A 96 4.18 24.80 20.94
N VAL A 97 3.73 23.80 21.72
CA VAL A 97 4.26 23.49 23.05
C VAL A 97 4.79 22.07 23.06
N GLU A 98 6.05 21.89 23.43
CA GLU A 98 6.66 20.57 23.63
C GLU A 98 6.53 20.17 25.10
N ILE A 99 5.85 19.05 25.37
CA ILE A 99 5.72 18.47 26.71
C ILE A 99 6.71 17.33 26.85
N ALA A 100 7.73 17.54 27.69
CA ALA A 100 8.69 16.51 28.08
C ALA A 100 8.13 15.65 29.23
N SER A 101 7.04 14.93 28.97
CA SER A 101 6.38 14.07 29.96
C SER A 101 5.53 12.97 29.30
N GLY A 102 5.28 11.91 30.07
CA GLY A 102 4.58 10.71 29.60
C GLY A 102 3.05 10.82 29.56
N ASN A 103 2.41 9.74 29.10
CA ASN A 103 0.96 9.62 28.93
C ASN A 103 0.14 10.09 30.16
N GLY A 104 -0.98 10.79 29.95
CA GLY A 104 -1.91 11.13 31.03
C GLY A 104 -2.87 12.29 30.73
N TYR A 105 -3.45 12.83 31.81
CA TYR A 105 -4.29 14.01 31.77
C TYR A 105 -3.53 15.27 32.22
N TYR A 106 -3.85 16.38 31.58
CA TYR A 106 -3.23 17.68 31.76
C TYR A 106 -4.29 18.78 31.92
N GLN A 107 -3.83 19.90 32.46
CA GLN A 107 -4.52 21.18 32.48
C GLN A 107 -3.70 22.22 31.72
N ALA A 108 -4.39 23.18 31.13
CA ALA A 108 -3.80 24.30 30.44
C ALA A 108 -4.40 25.61 30.96
N ARG A 109 -3.62 26.69 30.93
CA ARG A 109 -4.13 28.06 31.07
C ARG A 109 -3.58 28.94 29.96
N ALA A 110 -4.30 30.00 29.63
CA ALA A 110 -3.83 31.08 28.77
C ALA A 110 -3.83 32.38 29.57
N SER A 111 -2.75 33.14 29.44
CA SER A 111 -2.56 34.43 30.12
C SER A 111 -2.14 35.50 29.12
N GLN A 112 -2.65 36.73 29.26
CA GLN A 112 -2.25 37.89 28.47
C GLN A 112 -1.90 39.04 29.41
N ASP A 113 -0.76 39.70 29.17
CA ASP A 113 -0.21 40.76 30.04
C ASP A 113 -0.11 40.40 31.54
N GLY A 114 0.04 39.10 31.84
CA GLY A 114 0.11 38.55 33.21
C GLY A 114 -1.24 38.25 33.86
N VAL A 115 -2.35 38.44 33.16
CA VAL A 115 -3.72 38.11 33.62
C VAL A 115 -4.18 36.81 32.97
N GLU A 116 -4.69 35.84 33.75
CA GLU A 116 -5.29 34.62 33.21
C GLU A 116 -6.60 34.96 32.48
N ILE A 117 -6.67 34.60 31.19
CA ILE A 117 -7.83 34.83 30.31
C ILE A 117 -8.64 33.55 30.06
N GLY A 118 -8.10 32.38 30.41
CA GLY A 118 -8.84 31.12 30.37
C GLY A 118 -8.04 29.95 30.93
N SER A 119 -8.74 28.93 31.45
CA SER A 119 -8.14 27.69 31.94
C SER A 119 -9.02 26.48 31.66
N TRP A 120 -8.37 25.35 31.40
CA TRP A 120 -8.97 24.10 30.91
C TRP A 120 -8.31 22.91 31.60
N SER A 121 -9.05 21.81 31.79
CA SER A 121 -8.57 20.60 32.48
C SER A 121 -9.04 19.33 31.79
N SER A 122 -8.52 18.18 32.24
CA SER A 122 -8.84 16.85 31.71
C SER A 122 -8.45 16.67 30.23
N ILE A 123 -7.41 17.37 29.78
CA ILE A 123 -6.86 17.27 28.42
C ILE A 123 -6.05 15.96 28.32
N PRO A 124 -6.43 14.98 27.48
CA PRO A 124 -5.65 13.75 27.31
C PRO A 124 -4.48 14.00 26.35
N ILE A 125 -3.26 13.72 26.79
CA ILE A 125 -2.05 13.78 25.96
C ILE A 125 -1.26 12.49 26.16
N ASN A 126 -0.94 11.84 25.05
CA ASN A 126 -0.05 10.69 24.99
C ASN A 126 1.32 11.14 24.46
N ALA A 127 2.39 10.58 25.01
CA ALA A 127 3.72 10.71 24.46
C ALA A 127 3.83 9.89 23.16
N GLY A 128 4.71 10.32 22.26
CA GLY A 128 4.78 9.76 20.89
C GLY A 128 3.72 10.33 19.95
N TYR A 129 3.00 11.39 20.33
CA TYR A 129 1.96 12.01 19.50
C TYR A 129 2.07 13.54 19.39
N LYS A 130 1.72 14.05 18.21
CA LYS A 130 1.38 15.46 17.97
C LYS A 130 -0.12 15.65 18.16
N VAL A 131 -0.51 16.34 19.22
CA VAL A 131 -1.92 16.61 19.56
C VAL A 131 -2.30 18.02 19.08
N ILE A 132 -3.45 18.17 18.43
CA ILE A 132 -3.99 19.47 18.04
C ILE A 132 -5.14 19.84 18.98
N LEU A 133 -5.00 20.97 19.69
CA LEU A 133 -5.92 21.46 20.70
C LEU A 133 -6.51 22.81 20.32
N TYR A 134 -7.84 22.90 20.36
CA TYR A 134 -8.58 24.15 20.27
C TYR A 134 -9.05 24.56 21.67
N LEU A 135 -8.65 25.75 22.12
CA LEU A 135 -8.86 26.28 23.47
C LEU A 135 -9.75 27.53 23.42
N PRO A 136 -11.09 27.37 23.39
CA PRO A 136 -12.02 28.49 23.45
C PRO A 136 -12.09 29.06 24.87
N ILE A 137 -11.86 30.37 25.00
CA ILE A 137 -12.02 31.11 26.25
C ILE A 137 -13.48 31.03 26.71
N GLY A 138 -13.68 30.76 28.01
CA GLY A 138 -15.00 30.46 28.59
C GLY A 138 -15.60 29.09 28.20
N GLY A 139 -14.97 28.35 27.27
CA GLY A 139 -15.42 27.05 26.79
C GLY A 139 -14.59 25.87 27.29
N LYS A 140 -14.89 24.66 26.80
CA LYS A 140 -14.11 23.45 27.06
C LYS A 140 -13.02 23.27 25.99
N ALA A 141 -11.85 22.78 26.39
CA ALA A 141 -10.80 22.36 25.46
C ALA A 141 -11.30 21.25 24.53
N GLN A 142 -10.88 21.28 23.26
CA GLN A 142 -11.30 20.34 22.23
C GLN A 142 -10.07 19.75 21.54
N VAL A 143 -9.92 18.42 21.56
CA VAL A 143 -8.93 17.74 20.71
C VAL A 143 -9.48 17.72 19.29
N LYS A 144 -8.74 18.31 18.34
CA LYS A 144 -9.09 18.38 16.91
C LYS A 144 -8.37 17.33 16.06
N GLY A 145 -7.26 16.79 16.55
CA GLY A 145 -6.52 15.72 15.91
C GLY A 145 -5.40 15.19 16.81
N SER A 146 -4.91 13.99 16.51
CA SER A 146 -3.73 13.39 17.13
C SER A 146 -3.03 12.52 16.09
N TYR A 147 -1.72 12.69 15.92
CA TYR A 147 -0.89 12.03 14.92
C TYR A 147 0.35 11.42 15.59
N SER A 148 0.84 10.27 15.14
CA SER A 148 2.10 9.71 15.69
C SER A 148 3.29 10.64 15.39
N LEU A 149 4.27 10.65 16.30
CA LEU A 149 5.59 11.29 16.16
C LEU A 149 6.69 10.27 15.85
N GLU A 150 6.35 9.01 15.58
CA GLU A 150 7.32 8.03 15.09
C GLU A 150 7.97 8.52 13.79
N GLU A 151 9.31 8.47 13.76
CA GLU A 151 10.09 8.59 12.53
C GLU A 151 9.50 7.62 11.50
N PRO A 152 9.04 8.10 10.33
CA PRO A 152 8.18 7.32 9.46
C PRO A 152 8.96 6.13 8.90
N THR A 153 8.49 4.92 9.23
CA THR A 153 9.06 3.63 8.79
C THR A 153 9.34 3.67 7.29
N LYS A 154 10.64 3.84 6.93
CA LYS A 154 11.18 4.17 5.60
C LYS A 154 10.09 4.57 4.60
N GLN A 155 9.69 5.85 4.60
CA GLN A 155 8.60 6.36 3.76
C GLN A 155 8.64 5.75 2.36
N ILE A 156 7.61 4.98 2.03
CA ILE A 156 7.53 4.29 0.75
C ILE A 156 7.48 5.33 -0.39
N THR A 157 8.25 5.04 -1.44
CA THR A 157 8.38 5.84 -2.65
C THR A 157 7.98 5.04 -3.88
N ALA A 158 7.82 5.69 -5.03
CA ALA A 158 7.57 5.04 -6.31
C ALA A 158 8.67 4.01 -6.67
N ARG A 159 9.92 4.22 -6.25
CA ARG A 159 11.05 3.27 -6.42
C ARG A 159 10.92 1.98 -5.61
N ASP A 160 10.07 1.97 -4.58
CA ASP A 160 9.88 0.81 -3.73
C ASP A 160 8.74 -0.11 -4.24
N VAL A 161 8.00 0.31 -5.27
CA VAL A 161 6.87 -0.43 -5.83
C VAL A 161 7.37 -1.48 -6.82
N VAL A 162 7.43 -2.73 -6.34
CA VAL A 162 7.89 -3.91 -7.10
C VAL A 162 6.92 -5.09 -7.07
N ASP A 163 5.90 -5.02 -6.21
CA ASP A 163 4.90 -6.07 -6.00
C ASP A 163 3.55 -5.49 -5.55
N LYS A 164 2.53 -6.35 -5.37
CA LYS A 164 1.20 -5.96 -4.88
C LYS A 164 1.23 -5.30 -3.48
N LYS A 165 2.12 -5.74 -2.60
CA LYS A 165 2.19 -5.29 -1.19
C LYS A 165 2.73 -3.86 -1.10
N THR A 166 3.81 -3.60 -1.84
CA THR A 166 4.46 -2.30 -1.98
C THR A 166 3.58 -1.33 -2.76
N LEU A 167 2.94 -1.76 -3.85
CA LEU A 167 1.93 -0.97 -4.56
C LEU A 167 0.79 -0.52 -3.63
N LYS A 168 0.21 -1.43 -2.84
CA LYS A 168 -0.86 -1.08 -1.88
C LYS A 168 -0.39 -0.05 -0.85
N ALA A 169 0.74 -0.29 -0.21
CA ALA A 169 1.29 0.63 0.78
C ALA A 169 1.62 2.01 0.20
N PHE A 170 2.02 2.07 -1.08
CA PHE A 170 2.29 3.32 -1.79
C PHE A 170 1.03 4.15 -2.04
N VAL A 171 -0.05 3.55 -2.56
CA VAL A 171 -1.32 4.28 -2.79
C VAL A 171 -2.00 4.65 -1.46
N GLU A 172 -1.93 3.79 -0.44
CA GLU A 172 -2.44 4.10 0.91
C GLU A 172 -1.67 5.27 1.54
N ALA A 173 -0.34 5.33 1.37
CA ALA A 173 0.47 6.47 1.80
C ALA A 173 0.15 7.76 1.02
N ALA A 174 -0.13 7.66 -0.28
CA ALA A 174 -0.51 8.82 -1.11
C ALA A 174 -1.85 9.42 -0.68
N LYS A 175 -2.83 8.58 -0.34
CA LYS A 175 -4.13 8.99 0.21
C LYS A 175 -4.00 9.73 1.55
N GLU A 176 -3.20 9.20 2.49
CA GLU A 176 -2.95 9.86 3.78
C GLU A 176 -2.06 11.11 3.65
N TYR A 177 -1.30 11.24 2.56
CA TYR A 177 -0.54 12.46 2.27
C TYR A 177 -1.43 13.58 1.71
N ALA A 178 -2.25 13.29 0.70
CA ALA A 178 -3.15 14.27 0.09
C ALA A 178 -4.32 14.69 1.00
N LYS A 179 -4.88 13.73 1.77
CA LYS A 179 -6.00 13.86 2.73
C LYS A 179 -7.35 14.35 2.20
N ASN A 180 -7.38 15.22 1.19
CA ASN A 180 -8.59 15.79 0.58
C ASN A 180 -8.41 15.90 -0.93
N PHE A 181 -9.54 15.98 -1.65
CA PHE A 181 -9.61 16.49 -3.02
C PHE A 181 -10.46 17.78 -3.02
N PRO A 182 -10.28 18.75 -3.94
CA PRO A 182 -9.16 18.87 -4.90
C PRO A 182 -7.79 18.93 -4.21
N LEU A 183 -6.76 18.52 -4.95
CA LEU A 183 -5.37 18.64 -4.49
C LEU A 183 -4.98 20.14 -4.47
N SER A 184 -4.00 20.51 -3.63
CA SER A 184 -3.35 21.82 -3.75
C SER A 184 -2.25 21.78 -4.82
N GLU A 185 -1.92 22.94 -5.38
CA GLU A 185 -0.87 23.10 -6.40
C GLU A 185 0.47 22.48 -5.96
N ASP A 186 0.84 22.62 -4.68
CA ASP A 186 2.03 21.98 -4.10
C ASP A 186 1.98 20.44 -4.17
N ILE A 187 0.83 19.84 -3.84
CA ILE A 187 0.64 18.38 -3.85
C ILE A 187 0.58 17.85 -5.28
N GLU A 188 -0.05 18.58 -6.21
CA GLU A 188 -0.02 18.24 -7.63
C GLU A 188 1.40 18.29 -8.21
N ALA A 189 2.20 19.29 -7.82
CA ALA A 189 3.59 19.42 -8.24
C ALA A 189 4.46 18.27 -7.70
N GLU A 190 4.33 17.91 -6.41
CA GLU A 190 5.05 16.78 -5.82
C GLU A 190 4.60 15.43 -6.42
N PHE A 191 3.31 15.26 -6.71
CA PHE A 191 2.78 14.06 -7.38
C PHE A 191 3.25 13.95 -8.84
N ARG A 192 3.48 15.07 -9.54
CA ARG A 192 3.98 15.09 -10.93
C ARG A 192 5.52 15.05 -11.05
N GLN A 193 6.27 15.18 -9.94
CA GLN A 193 7.73 15.24 -9.93
C GLN A 193 8.41 13.89 -10.24
N GLU A 194 8.96 13.76 -11.45
CA GLU A 194 9.71 12.56 -11.87
C GLU A 194 10.93 12.30 -10.98
N GLY A 195 11.13 11.03 -10.61
CA GLY A 195 12.16 10.60 -9.67
C GLY A 195 11.98 11.11 -8.23
N GLY A 196 10.85 11.76 -7.92
CA GLY A 196 10.47 12.19 -6.58
C GLY A 196 9.89 11.04 -5.74
N ARG A 197 9.07 11.38 -4.73
CA ARG A 197 8.44 10.37 -3.86
C ARG A 197 7.33 9.60 -4.56
N TRP A 198 6.49 10.29 -5.34
CA TRP A 198 5.20 9.79 -5.83
C TRP A 198 5.17 9.43 -7.32
N LYS A 199 6.31 9.58 -8.00
CA LYS A 199 6.42 9.29 -9.41
C LYS A 199 7.83 8.81 -9.75
N HIS A 200 7.90 7.65 -10.39
CA HIS A 200 9.10 7.15 -11.03
C HIS A 200 8.73 6.24 -12.20
N GLU A 201 9.12 6.62 -13.41
CA GLU A 201 8.88 5.83 -14.63
C GLU A 201 7.41 5.43 -14.79
N ALA A 202 7.11 4.12 -14.79
CA ALA A 202 5.76 3.58 -14.91
C ALA A 202 4.89 3.70 -13.63
N ILE A 203 5.49 4.07 -12.49
CA ILE A 203 4.85 4.16 -11.18
C ILE A 203 4.44 5.60 -10.92
N TYR A 204 3.13 5.87 -10.99
CA TYR A 204 2.57 7.20 -10.81
C TYR A 204 1.12 7.14 -10.31
N LEU A 205 0.63 8.25 -9.73
CA LEU A 205 -0.73 8.35 -9.20
C LEU A 205 -1.73 8.87 -10.24
N VAL A 206 -2.95 8.32 -10.21
CA VAL A 206 -4.12 8.80 -10.97
C VAL A 206 -5.30 8.92 -10.01
N ILE A 207 -6.13 9.95 -10.19
CA ILE A 207 -7.40 10.13 -9.49
C ILE A 207 -8.52 10.29 -10.53
N GLY A 208 -9.62 9.57 -10.36
CA GLY A 208 -10.83 9.70 -11.19
C GLY A 208 -12.11 9.59 -10.39
N ASN A 209 -13.25 9.94 -11.00
CA ASN A 209 -14.57 9.83 -10.37
C ASN A 209 -15.28 8.50 -10.70
N SER A 210 -16.45 8.27 -10.09
CA SER A 210 -17.29 7.08 -10.34
C SER A 210 -17.81 6.92 -11.77
N ASP A 211 -17.90 8.02 -12.54
CA ASP A 211 -18.27 7.99 -13.96
C ASP A 211 -17.09 7.61 -14.87
N GLY A 212 -15.89 7.40 -14.32
CA GLY A 212 -14.67 7.13 -15.08
C GLY A 212 -14.07 8.35 -15.77
N VAL A 213 -14.34 9.57 -15.27
CA VAL A 213 -13.62 10.78 -15.68
C VAL A 213 -12.33 10.90 -14.88
N ILE A 214 -11.20 11.08 -15.54
CA ILE A 214 -9.90 11.34 -14.90
C ILE A 214 -9.89 12.79 -14.40
N LEU A 215 -9.57 12.97 -13.12
CA LEU A 215 -9.48 14.29 -12.47
C LEU A 215 -8.05 14.74 -12.21
N PHE A 216 -7.10 13.81 -12.10
CA PHE A 216 -5.67 14.07 -11.96
C PHE A 216 -4.85 12.90 -12.51
N HIS A 217 -3.76 13.16 -13.24
CA HIS A 217 -2.90 12.12 -13.80
C HIS A 217 -1.41 12.53 -13.77
N ALA A 218 -0.65 11.98 -12.83
CA ALA A 218 0.74 12.40 -12.56
C ALA A 218 1.72 12.24 -13.74
N ALA A 219 1.53 11.25 -14.61
CA ALA A 219 2.34 11.06 -15.82
C ALA A 219 1.87 11.86 -17.05
N ASN A 220 0.56 11.97 -17.31
CA ASN A 220 0.01 12.55 -18.54
C ASN A 220 -1.23 13.43 -18.25
N PRO A 221 -1.04 14.72 -17.89
CA PRO A 221 -2.15 15.64 -17.61
C PRO A 221 -3.10 15.89 -18.80
N ALA A 222 -2.72 15.54 -20.03
CA ALA A 222 -3.62 15.69 -21.19
C ALA A 222 -4.83 14.72 -21.15
N LEU A 223 -4.81 13.72 -20.27
CA LEU A 223 -5.93 12.82 -20.00
C LEU A 223 -6.92 13.39 -18.95
N GLU A 224 -6.58 14.48 -18.25
CA GLU A 224 -7.45 15.09 -17.25
C GLU A 224 -8.70 15.70 -17.92
N GLY A 225 -9.88 15.42 -17.36
CA GLY A 225 -11.18 15.72 -17.95
C GLY A 225 -11.69 14.73 -19.00
N GLN A 226 -10.88 13.74 -19.43
CA GLN A 226 -11.34 12.69 -20.35
C GLN A 226 -12.10 11.59 -19.61
N ASN A 227 -13.10 10.99 -20.27
CA ASN A 227 -13.80 9.81 -19.77
C ASN A 227 -13.20 8.53 -20.36
N VAL A 228 -12.80 7.60 -19.50
CA VAL A 228 -12.18 6.31 -19.85
C VAL A 228 -13.00 5.10 -19.36
N PHE A 229 -14.26 5.30 -18.96
CA PHE A 229 -15.15 4.26 -18.44
C PHE A 229 -15.42 3.13 -19.45
N HIS A 230 -15.31 3.44 -20.74
CA HIS A 230 -15.56 2.49 -21.84
C HIS A 230 -14.29 1.78 -22.35
N LEU A 231 -13.12 1.98 -21.74
CA LEU A 231 -11.92 1.28 -22.15
C LEU A 231 -11.94 -0.20 -21.70
N GLU A 232 -11.47 -1.06 -22.60
CA GLU A 232 -11.35 -2.51 -22.43
C GLU A 232 -9.92 -2.89 -22.84
N ASP A 233 -9.32 -3.93 -22.24
CA ASP A 233 -8.03 -4.46 -22.71
C ASP A 233 -8.22 -5.39 -23.94
N PRO A 234 -7.14 -5.87 -24.59
CA PRO A 234 -7.25 -6.81 -25.72
C PRO A 234 -7.94 -8.15 -25.41
N ASN A 235 -8.18 -8.48 -24.14
CA ASN A 235 -8.94 -9.65 -23.70
C ASN A 235 -10.41 -9.32 -23.37
N GLY A 236 -10.80 -8.04 -23.41
CA GLY A 236 -12.13 -7.54 -23.04
C GLY A 236 -12.31 -7.19 -21.56
N VAL A 237 -11.23 -7.11 -20.78
CA VAL A 237 -11.26 -6.75 -19.35
C VAL A 237 -11.60 -5.26 -19.22
N LYS A 238 -12.64 -4.94 -18.45
CA LYS A 238 -13.17 -3.58 -18.29
C LYS A 238 -12.45 -2.85 -17.17
N TYR A 239 -11.14 -2.73 -17.30
CA TYR A 239 -10.24 -2.35 -16.22
C TYR A 239 -10.64 -1.05 -15.52
N THR A 240 -11.14 -0.02 -16.22
CA THR A 240 -11.66 1.19 -15.57
C THR A 240 -12.84 0.91 -14.64
N GLN A 241 -13.79 0.09 -15.09
CA GLN A 241 -15.01 -0.25 -14.32
C GLN A 241 -14.66 -1.15 -13.14
N GLU A 242 -13.71 -2.08 -13.33
CA GLU A 242 -13.20 -2.95 -12.28
C GLU A 242 -12.38 -2.19 -11.23
N LEU A 243 -11.58 -1.19 -11.63
CA LEU A 243 -10.83 -0.33 -10.71
C LEU A 243 -11.78 0.54 -9.86
N ILE A 244 -12.85 1.07 -10.46
CA ILE A 244 -13.91 1.80 -9.74
C ILE A 244 -14.67 0.85 -8.79
N ALA A 245 -14.99 -0.37 -9.21
CA ALA A 245 -15.65 -1.37 -8.36
C ALA A 245 -14.75 -1.82 -7.18
N ALA A 246 -13.46 -2.06 -7.42
CA ALA A 246 -12.48 -2.39 -6.40
C ALA A 246 -12.32 -1.25 -5.37
N SER A 247 -12.29 -0.01 -5.84
CA SER A 247 -12.32 1.20 -5.01
C SER A 247 -13.58 1.29 -4.15
N ALA A 248 -14.77 1.15 -4.75
CA ALA A 248 -16.05 1.16 -4.04
C ALA A 248 -16.19 0.03 -3.01
N ALA A 249 -15.52 -1.11 -3.21
CA ALA A 249 -15.44 -2.21 -2.26
C ALA A 249 -14.52 -1.95 -1.04
N GLY A 250 -13.90 -0.77 -0.94
CA GLY A 250 -12.96 -0.39 0.11
C GLY A 250 -11.48 -0.48 -0.31
N GLY A 251 -11.20 -0.98 -1.50
CA GLY A 251 -9.88 -1.05 -2.12
C GLY A 251 -9.50 -2.45 -2.61
N GLY A 252 -8.89 -2.55 -3.79
CA GLY A 252 -8.55 -3.84 -4.40
C GLY A 252 -7.60 -3.74 -5.59
N PHE A 253 -7.08 -4.90 -6.02
CA PHE A 253 -6.22 -5.04 -7.18
C PHE A 253 -7.03 -5.42 -8.42
N VAL A 254 -6.61 -4.92 -9.58
CA VAL A 254 -7.11 -5.31 -10.91
C VAL A 254 -5.91 -5.63 -11.79
N GLU A 255 -6.02 -6.70 -12.57
CA GLU A 255 -4.98 -7.17 -13.50
C GLU A 255 -5.55 -7.14 -14.92
N TYR A 256 -4.83 -6.50 -15.83
CA TYR A 256 -5.28 -6.21 -17.20
C TYR A 256 -4.09 -5.94 -18.10
N TYR A 257 -4.30 -5.99 -19.41
CA TYR A 257 -3.27 -5.68 -20.40
C TYR A 257 -3.32 -4.19 -20.78
N PHE A 258 -2.15 -3.55 -20.88
CA PHE A 258 -2.05 -2.12 -21.18
C PHE A 258 -0.68 -1.79 -21.78
N ASP A 259 -0.62 -0.82 -22.69
CA ASP A 259 0.61 -0.35 -23.36
C ASP A 259 1.70 -0.07 -22.31
N ASN A 260 2.88 -0.69 -22.45
CA ASN A 260 4.02 -0.38 -21.59
C ASN A 260 5.03 0.51 -22.33
N PRO A 261 5.16 1.81 -21.97
CA PRO A 261 6.09 2.72 -22.62
C PRO A 261 7.57 2.44 -22.32
N THR A 262 7.90 1.37 -21.57
CA THR A 262 9.27 0.89 -21.36
C THR A 262 9.63 -0.32 -22.22
N ILE A 263 8.71 -0.81 -23.07
CA ILE A 263 8.99 -1.90 -24.02
C ILE A 263 9.04 -1.31 -25.43
N ASP A 264 10.26 -1.23 -25.96
CA ASP A 264 10.53 -1.12 -27.38
C ASP A 264 10.40 -2.54 -27.98
N GLU A 265 9.41 -2.74 -28.85
CA GLU A 265 9.16 -4.03 -29.50
C GLU A 265 10.10 -4.34 -30.70
N ASN A 266 10.81 -3.33 -31.22
CA ASN A 266 11.63 -3.43 -32.44
C ASN A 266 13.14 -3.32 -32.19
N GLY A 267 13.55 -2.78 -31.03
CA GLY A 267 14.95 -2.59 -30.63
C GLY A 267 15.65 -1.40 -31.29
N ASP A 268 14.90 -0.51 -31.94
CA ASP A 268 15.40 0.66 -32.67
C ASP A 268 15.23 1.99 -31.91
N GLY A 269 14.56 1.97 -30.75
CA GLY A 269 14.29 3.13 -29.91
C GLY A 269 13.01 3.89 -30.25
N GLU A 270 12.20 3.45 -31.21
CA GLU A 270 10.87 4.01 -31.46
C GLU A 270 9.82 3.35 -30.54
N LEU A 271 9.09 4.15 -29.76
CA LEU A 271 8.04 3.67 -28.84
C LEU A 271 6.77 3.28 -29.62
N VAL A 272 6.85 2.17 -30.36
CA VAL A 272 5.69 1.50 -30.95
C VAL A 272 4.96 0.75 -29.83
N GLY A 273 3.68 1.06 -29.62
CA GLY A 273 2.91 0.50 -28.50
C GLY A 273 2.63 -0.99 -28.68
N ASP A 274 3.05 -1.78 -27.70
CA ASP A 274 2.82 -3.24 -27.58
C ASP A 274 1.39 -3.64 -28.04
N PRO A 275 1.22 -4.27 -29.22
CA PRO A 275 -0.09 -4.48 -29.83
C PRO A 275 -0.93 -5.56 -29.14
N ILE A 276 -0.37 -6.26 -28.15
CA ILE A 276 -1.07 -7.20 -27.26
C ILE A 276 -1.30 -6.55 -25.88
N GLY A 277 -0.59 -5.45 -25.59
CA GLY A 277 -0.45 -4.86 -24.27
C GLY A 277 0.44 -5.70 -23.36
N SER A 278 1.03 -5.05 -22.36
CA SER A 278 1.78 -5.74 -21.33
C SER A 278 0.90 -5.99 -20.11
N PRO A 279 1.07 -7.11 -19.39
CA PRO A 279 0.38 -7.33 -18.11
C PRO A 279 0.67 -6.17 -17.14
N LYS A 280 -0.39 -5.58 -16.59
CA LYS A 280 -0.33 -4.47 -15.64
C LYS A 280 -1.18 -4.81 -14.41
N ILE A 281 -0.65 -4.52 -13.23
CA ILE A 281 -1.33 -4.70 -11.95
C ILE A 281 -1.51 -3.33 -11.31
N SER A 282 -2.76 -2.89 -11.18
CA SER A 282 -3.12 -1.64 -10.52
C SER A 282 -3.87 -1.91 -9.22
N TYR A 283 -3.70 -1.01 -8.25
CA TYR A 283 -4.41 -1.02 -6.97
C TYR A 283 -5.17 0.30 -6.82
N ALA A 284 -6.47 0.18 -6.60
CA ALA A 284 -7.41 1.29 -6.49
C ALA A 284 -8.00 1.34 -5.08
N ILE A 285 -8.16 2.55 -4.52
CA ILE A 285 -8.78 2.78 -3.21
C ILE A 285 -9.72 3.99 -3.23
N PRO A 286 -10.76 4.00 -2.38
CA PRO A 286 -11.69 5.10 -2.32
C PRO A 286 -11.01 6.31 -1.68
N PHE A 287 -11.09 7.45 -2.35
CA PHE A 287 -10.61 8.76 -1.91
C PHE A 287 -11.81 9.70 -1.85
N ILE A 288 -11.89 10.57 -0.84
CA ILE A 288 -13.10 11.36 -0.58
C ILE A 288 -12.72 12.84 -0.61
N ASP A 289 -13.43 13.60 -1.45
CA ASP A 289 -13.50 15.04 -1.31
C ASP A 289 -14.28 15.37 -0.02
N SER A 290 -13.59 15.91 0.98
CA SER A 290 -14.17 16.21 2.31
C SER A 290 -15.06 17.45 2.32
N VAL A 291 -15.12 18.21 1.22
CA VAL A 291 -15.90 19.44 1.05
C VAL A 291 -17.17 19.18 0.25
N THR A 292 -17.09 18.41 -0.84
CA THR A 292 -18.26 18.05 -1.69
C THR A 292 -18.88 16.71 -1.33
N GLY A 293 -18.16 15.84 -0.61
CA GLY A 293 -18.57 14.46 -0.33
C GLY A 293 -18.45 13.51 -1.52
N MET A 294 -17.76 13.91 -2.60
CA MET A 294 -17.61 13.11 -3.81
C MET A 294 -16.73 11.87 -3.55
N GLU A 295 -17.24 10.71 -3.95
CA GLU A 295 -16.50 9.45 -3.97
C GLU A 295 -15.60 9.40 -5.22
N LEU A 296 -14.29 9.37 -4.99
CA LEU A 296 -13.26 9.30 -6.01
C LEU A 296 -12.48 7.98 -5.86
N THR A 297 -11.79 7.60 -6.93
CA THR A 297 -10.83 6.50 -6.92
C THR A 297 -9.44 7.07 -7.08
N MET A 298 -8.58 6.84 -6.09
CA MET A 298 -7.13 7.04 -6.22
C MET A 298 -6.49 5.69 -6.55
N LEU A 299 -5.61 5.66 -7.55
CA LEU A 299 -4.94 4.44 -7.98
C LEU A 299 -3.48 4.67 -8.42
N SER A 300 -2.73 3.59 -8.45
CA SER A 300 -1.45 3.45 -9.15
C SER A 300 -1.32 2.01 -9.65
N GLY A 301 -0.36 1.73 -10.54
CA GLY A 301 -0.06 0.38 -10.98
C GLY A 301 1.35 0.21 -11.52
N PHE A 302 1.82 -1.03 -11.55
CA PHE A 302 3.12 -1.43 -12.10
C PHE A 302 2.93 -2.48 -13.20
N TYR A 303 3.92 -2.61 -14.07
CA TYR A 303 4.01 -3.75 -14.98
C TYR A 303 4.82 -4.84 -14.27
N PRO A 304 4.22 -5.96 -13.83
CA PRO A 304 4.99 -7.11 -13.38
C PRO A 304 5.96 -7.57 -14.47
N VAL A 305 7.20 -7.86 -14.08
CA VAL A 305 8.21 -8.41 -14.98
C VAL A 305 7.74 -9.76 -15.53
N THR A 306 7.84 -9.92 -16.85
CA THR A 306 7.52 -11.13 -17.61
C THR A 306 8.82 -11.78 -18.12
N ALA A 307 8.75 -13.04 -18.56
CA ALA A 307 9.88 -13.73 -19.17
C ALA A 307 10.43 -12.98 -20.40
N ARG A 308 9.54 -12.41 -21.24
CA ARG A 308 9.92 -11.60 -22.41
C ARG A 308 10.62 -10.27 -22.06
N ALA A 309 10.48 -9.77 -20.84
CA ALA A 309 11.17 -8.58 -20.36
C ALA A 309 12.59 -8.86 -19.80
N VAL A 310 13.04 -10.13 -19.78
CA VAL A 310 14.37 -10.50 -19.24
C VAL A 310 15.44 -10.35 -20.30
N ILE A 311 16.12 -9.20 -20.29
CA ILE A 311 17.21 -8.85 -21.21
C ILE A 311 18.56 -8.64 -20.50
N ASP A 312 18.56 -8.53 -19.18
CA ASP A 312 19.75 -8.25 -18.37
C ASP A 312 19.66 -8.84 -16.94
N LYS A 313 20.62 -8.47 -16.08
CA LYS A 313 20.68 -8.95 -14.70
C LYS A 313 19.59 -8.38 -13.79
N GLU A 314 19.14 -7.13 -14.00
CA GLU A 314 18.20 -6.48 -13.08
C GLU A 314 16.76 -6.92 -13.38
N THR A 315 16.44 -7.05 -14.67
CA THR A 315 15.22 -7.69 -15.16
C THR A 315 15.15 -9.17 -14.75
N LEU A 316 16.23 -9.96 -14.93
CA LEU A 316 16.30 -11.35 -14.48
C LEU A 316 16.05 -11.49 -12.96
N LYS A 317 16.71 -10.68 -12.15
CA LYS A 317 16.56 -10.70 -10.69
C LYS A 317 15.12 -10.38 -10.27
N SER A 318 14.51 -9.39 -10.92
CA SER A 318 13.14 -8.97 -10.65
C SER A 318 12.13 -10.04 -11.08
N PHE A 319 12.38 -10.70 -12.22
CA PHE A 319 11.59 -11.83 -12.72
C PHE A 319 11.56 -13.00 -11.73
N VAL A 320 12.73 -13.52 -11.31
CA VAL A 320 12.81 -14.65 -10.37
C VAL A 320 12.25 -14.27 -8.99
N GLY A 321 12.49 -13.03 -8.54
CA GLY A 321 11.90 -12.51 -7.30
C GLY A 321 10.37 -12.49 -7.34
N ALA A 322 9.78 -11.97 -8.42
CA ALA A 322 8.34 -11.96 -8.63
C ALA A 322 7.76 -13.38 -8.75
N ALA A 323 8.46 -14.31 -9.40
CA ALA A 323 8.03 -15.71 -9.52
C ALA A 323 8.01 -16.42 -8.16
N LYS A 324 8.99 -16.15 -7.28
CA LYS A 324 8.99 -16.69 -5.91
C LYS A 324 7.85 -16.10 -5.09
N GLU A 325 7.64 -14.78 -5.16
CA GLU A 325 6.55 -14.12 -4.42
C GLU A 325 5.17 -14.48 -4.97
N TYR A 326 5.07 -14.98 -6.21
CA TYR A 326 3.86 -15.60 -6.74
C TYR A 326 3.66 -17.02 -6.17
N ALA A 327 4.65 -17.90 -6.32
CA ALA A 327 4.58 -19.31 -5.90
C ALA A 327 4.54 -19.50 -4.37
N LYS A 328 5.08 -18.56 -3.58
CA LYS A 328 5.33 -18.60 -2.13
C LYS A 328 6.31 -19.68 -1.65
N SER A 329 6.07 -20.92 -2.02
CA SER A 329 6.77 -22.12 -1.52
C SER A 329 6.72 -23.26 -2.53
N PHE A 330 7.60 -24.23 -2.37
CA PHE A 330 7.56 -25.51 -3.07
C PHE A 330 6.82 -26.58 -2.22
N PRO A 331 6.25 -27.66 -2.81
CA PRO A 331 5.89 -27.80 -4.22
C PRO A 331 4.82 -26.77 -4.63
N PHE A 332 4.80 -26.46 -5.92
CA PHE A 332 3.78 -25.59 -6.51
C PHE A 332 2.42 -26.30 -6.57
N SER A 333 1.32 -25.54 -6.68
CA SER A 333 0.03 -26.12 -7.09
C SER A 333 0.08 -26.56 -8.55
N GLU A 334 -0.88 -27.40 -8.96
CA GLU A 334 -1.03 -27.84 -10.35
C GLU A 334 -1.19 -26.64 -11.29
N ASP A 335 -2.05 -25.67 -10.94
CA ASP A 335 -2.26 -24.43 -11.68
C ASP A 335 -0.97 -23.62 -11.87
N ILE A 336 -0.17 -23.44 -10.80
CA ILE A 336 1.09 -22.65 -10.86
C ILE A 336 2.15 -23.41 -11.65
N ALA A 337 2.19 -24.74 -11.56
CA ALA A 337 3.10 -25.58 -12.35
C ALA A 337 2.73 -25.59 -13.84
N GLU A 338 1.45 -25.48 -14.20
CA GLU A 338 1.01 -25.32 -15.60
C GLU A 338 1.31 -23.91 -16.13
N GLU A 339 0.96 -22.86 -15.38
CA GLU A 339 1.26 -21.46 -15.72
C GLU A 339 2.77 -21.20 -15.89
N PHE A 340 3.61 -21.84 -15.06
CA PHE A 340 5.07 -21.79 -15.19
C PHE A 340 5.60 -22.57 -16.41
N ARG A 341 4.86 -23.54 -16.97
CA ARG A 341 5.24 -24.28 -18.20
C ARG A 341 4.66 -23.68 -19.49
N GLN A 342 3.69 -22.77 -19.40
CA GLN A 342 2.98 -22.18 -20.54
C GLN A 342 3.90 -21.26 -21.37
N GLU A 343 4.24 -21.69 -22.58
CA GLU A 343 5.04 -20.91 -23.54
C GLU A 343 4.30 -19.64 -23.99
N GLY A 344 5.04 -18.52 -24.10
CA GLY A 344 4.46 -17.19 -24.31
C GLY A 344 3.66 -16.65 -23.11
N GLY A 345 3.59 -17.38 -22.01
CA GLY A 345 2.99 -16.94 -20.76
C GLY A 345 3.89 -15.99 -19.98
N ARG A 346 3.40 -15.49 -18.84
CA ARG A 346 4.16 -14.55 -17.99
C ARG A 346 5.52 -15.08 -17.55
N TRP A 347 5.63 -16.39 -17.33
CA TRP A 347 6.76 -17.04 -16.65
C TRP A 347 7.66 -17.89 -17.56
N LYS A 348 7.36 -17.94 -18.86
CA LYS A 348 8.15 -18.69 -19.82
C LYS A 348 8.06 -18.06 -21.21
N HIS A 349 9.22 -17.73 -21.76
CA HIS A 349 9.36 -17.27 -23.14
C HIS A 349 10.70 -17.72 -23.69
N GLU A 350 10.67 -18.56 -24.72
CA GLU A 350 11.86 -19.10 -25.39
C GLU A 350 12.88 -19.68 -24.39
N ALA A 351 14.06 -19.07 -24.29
CA ALA A 351 15.17 -19.50 -23.44
C ALA A 351 15.03 -19.06 -21.96
N ILE A 352 14.00 -18.27 -21.62
CA ILE A 352 13.73 -17.75 -20.28
C ILE A 352 12.66 -18.60 -19.60
N TYR A 353 13.04 -19.36 -18.57
CA TYR A 353 12.16 -20.31 -17.89
C TYR A 353 12.59 -20.55 -16.43
N LEU A 354 11.66 -21.02 -15.60
CA LEU A 354 11.89 -21.27 -14.17
C LEU A 354 12.32 -22.72 -13.86
N ALA A 355 13.22 -22.89 -12.90
CA ALA A 355 13.67 -24.21 -12.42
C ALA A 355 13.89 -24.25 -10.90
N VAL A 356 13.78 -25.44 -10.31
CA VAL A 356 14.07 -25.71 -8.89
C VAL A 356 15.08 -26.86 -8.78
N LEU A 357 16.16 -26.63 -8.02
CA LEU A 357 17.14 -27.64 -7.62
C LEU A 357 17.04 -27.90 -6.11
N ASN A 358 17.26 -29.14 -5.67
CA ASN A 358 17.47 -29.44 -4.26
C ASN A 358 18.93 -29.20 -3.83
N SER A 359 19.20 -29.31 -2.52
CA SER A 359 20.55 -29.15 -1.94
C SER A 359 21.59 -30.19 -2.38
N GLU A 360 21.17 -31.22 -3.11
CA GLU A 360 22.01 -32.30 -3.64
C GLU A 360 22.24 -32.15 -5.16
N GLY A 361 21.76 -31.05 -5.77
CA GLY A 361 21.86 -30.77 -7.21
C GLY A 361 20.90 -31.57 -8.09
N VAL A 362 19.85 -32.15 -7.51
CA VAL A 362 18.77 -32.80 -8.26
C VAL A 362 17.76 -31.75 -8.73
N ILE A 363 17.41 -31.78 -10.01
CA ILE A 363 16.30 -31.00 -10.56
C ILE A 363 14.99 -31.57 -10.00
N VAL A 364 14.19 -30.74 -9.32
CA VAL A 364 12.87 -31.12 -8.77
C VAL A 364 11.71 -30.40 -9.45
N TYR A 365 12.00 -29.47 -10.35
CA TYR A 365 11.05 -28.84 -11.29
C TYR A 365 11.81 -28.12 -12.41
N HIS A 366 11.36 -28.21 -13.66
CA HIS A 366 11.99 -27.53 -14.80
C HIS A 366 10.98 -27.14 -15.89
N ALA A 367 10.65 -25.85 -15.99
CA ALA A 367 9.55 -25.33 -16.82
C ALA A 367 9.69 -25.55 -18.34
N ALA A 368 10.92 -25.61 -18.86
CA ALA A 368 11.15 -25.81 -20.29
C ALA A 368 11.02 -27.28 -20.74
N ASN A 369 11.51 -28.21 -19.92
CA ASN A 369 11.58 -29.64 -20.23
C ASN A 369 11.44 -30.46 -18.93
N ALA A 370 10.38 -31.26 -18.82
CA ALA A 370 10.09 -32.07 -17.64
C ALA A 370 10.97 -33.34 -17.52
N ASP A 371 11.54 -33.85 -18.61
CA ASP A 371 12.34 -35.08 -18.60
C ASP A 371 13.73 -34.90 -17.95
N LEU A 372 14.07 -33.66 -17.59
CA LEU A 372 15.22 -33.33 -16.75
C LEU A 372 14.93 -33.49 -15.24
N GLU A 373 13.65 -33.62 -14.83
CA GLU A 373 13.26 -33.73 -13.43
C GLU A 373 13.68 -35.10 -12.85
N GLY A 374 14.30 -35.09 -11.67
CA GLY A 374 14.96 -36.24 -11.06
C GLY A 374 16.42 -36.44 -11.48
N GLN A 375 16.93 -35.75 -12.50
CA GLN A 375 18.35 -35.81 -12.86
C GLN A 375 19.22 -35.03 -11.88
N ASN A 376 20.42 -35.54 -11.57
CA ASN A 376 21.37 -34.90 -10.67
C ASN A 376 22.55 -34.29 -11.44
N LEU A 377 22.69 -32.96 -11.35
CA LEU A 377 23.71 -32.18 -12.05
C LEU A 377 24.82 -31.63 -11.12
N ILE A 378 24.92 -32.07 -9.85
CA ILE A 378 25.83 -31.48 -8.85
C ILE A 378 27.32 -31.52 -9.23
N ASN A 379 27.71 -32.43 -10.13
CA ASN A 379 29.07 -32.58 -10.61
C ASN A 379 29.26 -32.14 -12.07
N PHE A 380 28.24 -31.57 -12.72
CA PHE A 380 28.38 -31.02 -14.06
C PHE A 380 29.30 -29.78 -14.01
N GLU A 381 30.15 -29.69 -15.02
CA GLU A 381 31.09 -28.61 -15.27
C GLU A 381 30.76 -28.03 -16.65
N ASP A 382 30.85 -26.70 -16.81
CA ASP A 382 30.85 -26.11 -18.15
C ASP A 382 32.21 -26.37 -18.86
N PRO A 383 32.38 -26.03 -20.15
CA PRO A 383 33.65 -26.20 -20.86
C PRO A 383 34.86 -25.45 -20.28
N ASN A 384 34.67 -24.57 -19.27
CA ASN A 384 35.74 -23.90 -18.53
C ASN A 384 36.03 -24.55 -17.15
N GLY A 385 35.27 -25.59 -16.76
CA GLY A 385 35.36 -26.26 -15.47
C GLY A 385 34.46 -25.66 -14.38
N VAL A 386 33.53 -24.75 -14.72
CA VAL A 386 32.67 -24.08 -13.74
C VAL A 386 31.57 -25.02 -13.27
N LYS A 387 31.54 -25.32 -11.96
CA LYS A 387 30.50 -26.16 -11.33
C LYS A 387 29.25 -25.32 -11.02
N TYR A 388 28.63 -24.79 -12.06
CA TYR A 388 27.55 -23.81 -11.98
C TYR A 388 26.39 -24.25 -11.07
N VAL A 389 26.08 -25.54 -10.99
CA VAL A 389 25.06 -26.08 -10.07
C VAL A 389 25.44 -25.89 -8.59
N GLN A 390 26.71 -26.10 -8.23
CA GLN A 390 27.20 -25.86 -6.87
C GLN A 390 27.21 -24.36 -6.54
N GLU A 391 27.56 -23.52 -7.51
CA GLU A 391 27.54 -22.06 -7.37
C GLU A 391 26.11 -21.50 -7.25
N LEU A 392 25.14 -22.05 -8.00
CA LEU A 392 23.72 -21.66 -7.91
C LEU A 392 23.13 -22.01 -6.54
N ILE A 393 23.45 -23.21 -6.01
CA ILE A 393 23.06 -23.62 -4.65
C ILE A 393 23.71 -22.71 -3.60
N ALA A 394 25.00 -22.38 -3.75
CA ALA A 394 25.69 -21.45 -2.85
C ALA A 394 25.10 -20.02 -2.91
N ALA A 395 24.75 -19.54 -4.10
CA ALA A 395 24.12 -18.25 -4.32
C ALA A 395 22.74 -18.16 -3.65
N ALA A 396 21.90 -19.19 -3.79
CA ALA A 396 20.63 -19.28 -3.09
C ALA A 396 20.81 -19.38 -1.57
N ALA A 397 21.76 -20.20 -1.08
CA ALA A 397 22.07 -20.31 0.35
C ALA A 397 22.58 -18.99 0.96
N ALA A 398 23.20 -18.11 0.16
CA ALA A 398 23.60 -16.76 0.56
C ALA A 398 22.45 -15.73 0.55
N GLY A 399 21.21 -16.15 0.25
CA GLY A 399 20.03 -15.28 0.13
C GLY A 399 19.74 -14.77 -1.28
N GLY A 400 20.64 -15.01 -2.24
CA GLY A 400 20.43 -14.76 -3.66
C GLY A 400 21.67 -14.24 -4.39
N GLY A 401 21.96 -14.75 -5.59
CA GLY A 401 23.13 -14.35 -6.37
C GLY A 401 23.10 -14.76 -7.85
N PHE A 402 23.95 -14.11 -8.65
CA PHE A 402 24.14 -14.42 -10.07
C PHE A 402 25.29 -15.39 -10.27
N VAL A 403 25.12 -16.34 -11.19
CA VAL A 403 26.16 -17.26 -11.66
C VAL A 403 26.24 -17.13 -13.18
N ALA A 404 27.46 -17.06 -13.71
CA ALA A 404 27.72 -16.99 -15.15
C ALA A 404 28.55 -18.21 -15.58
N TYR A 405 28.08 -18.90 -16.61
CA TYR A 405 28.60 -20.19 -17.06
C TYR A 405 28.18 -20.43 -18.51
N TYR A 406 28.78 -21.42 -19.17
CA TYR A 406 28.36 -21.82 -20.51
C TYR A 406 27.34 -22.97 -20.44
N PHE A 407 26.32 -22.92 -21.30
CA PHE A 407 25.23 -23.90 -21.33
C PHE A 407 24.61 -23.97 -22.72
N ASP A 408 23.98 -25.11 -23.06
CA ASP A 408 23.29 -25.30 -24.34
C ASP A 408 22.15 -24.28 -24.48
N ASN A 409 21.99 -23.69 -25.67
CA ASN A 409 20.97 -22.66 -25.91
C ASN A 409 19.84 -23.22 -26.80
N PRO A 410 18.62 -23.39 -26.28
CA PRO A 410 17.50 -23.96 -27.04
C PRO A 410 17.02 -23.06 -28.19
N ALA A 411 17.50 -21.81 -28.29
CA ALA A 411 17.25 -20.94 -29.44
C ALA A 411 18.34 -21.03 -30.54
N VAL A 412 19.39 -21.83 -30.33
CA VAL A 412 20.53 -22.00 -31.25
C VAL A 412 20.79 -23.49 -31.60
N ASP A 413 20.25 -24.43 -30.82
CA ASP A 413 20.18 -25.84 -31.20
C ASP A 413 19.36 -26.04 -32.50
N GLU A 414 20.05 -26.46 -33.56
CA GLU A 414 19.47 -26.70 -34.90
C GLU A 414 18.52 -27.91 -34.95
N ASN A 415 18.58 -28.82 -33.96
CA ASN A 415 17.79 -30.06 -33.93
C ASN A 415 16.57 -29.96 -33.00
N GLY A 416 16.69 -29.23 -31.89
CA GLY A 416 15.62 -28.99 -30.92
C GLY A 416 15.20 -30.23 -30.13
N ASP A 417 16.06 -31.26 -30.06
CA ASP A 417 15.78 -32.52 -29.36
C ASP A 417 16.11 -32.47 -27.86
N GLY A 418 16.95 -31.51 -27.44
CA GLY A 418 17.36 -31.36 -26.04
C GLY A 418 18.31 -32.44 -25.54
N GLU A 419 18.96 -33.21 -26.43
CA GLU A 419 20.14 -33.98 -26.05
C GLU A 419 21.34 -33.05 -25.76
N LEU A 420 22.21 -33.45 -24.84
CA LEU A 420 23.41 -32.70 -24.44
C LEU A 420 24.54 -32.83 -25.48
N THR A 421 24.24 -32.54 -26.76
CA THR A 421 24.99 -33.03 -27.91
C THR A 421 25.11 -32.04 -29.07
N GLY A 422 26.04 -31.08 -28.99
CA GLY A 422 26.43 -30.40 -30.24
C GLY A 422 27.46 -29.29 -30.13
N ASP A 423 27.19 -28.28 -29.30
CA ASP A 423 28.07 -27.12 -29.16
C ASP A 423 29.24 -27.46 -28.20
N PRO A 424 30.49 -27.53 -28.68
CA PRO A 424 31.63 -27.87 -27.82
C PRO A 424 32.08 -26.72 -26.90
N ILE A 425 31.46 -25.54 -27.01
CA ILE A 425 31.74 -24.35 -26.20
C ILE A 425 30.51 -23.95 -25.36
N GLY A 426 29.31 -24.15 -25.91
CA GLY A 426 28.04 -23.69 -25.36
C GLY A 426 27.85 -22.18 -25.57
N SER A 427 26.65 -21.70 -25.26
CA SER A 427 26.39 -20.25 -25.20
C SER A 427 26.64 -19.70 -23.79
N PRO A 428 27.18 -18.48 -23.64
CA PRO A 428 27.22 -17.80 -22.35
C PRO A 428 25.81 -17.66 -21.76
N LYS A 429 25.61 -18.10 -20.52
CA LYS A 429 24.35 -17.99 -19.76
C LYS A 429 24.61 -17.27 -18.44
N ILE A 430 23.67 -16.43 -18.03
CA ILE A 430 23.65 -15.77 -16.73
C ILE A 430 22.36 -16.16 -16.03
N SER A 431 22.48 -16.90 -14.93
CA SER A 431 21.35 -17.32 -14.11
C SER A 431 21.37 -16.59 -12.76
N TYR A 432 20.19 -16.35 -12.20
CA TYR A 432 20.01 -15.78 -10.86
C TYR A 432 19.24 -16.79 -10.01
N ALA A 433 19.86 -17.20 -8.89
CA ALA A 433 19.29 -18.17 -7.97
C ALA A 433 18.98 -17.51 -6.62
N ILE A 434 17.84 -17.88 -6.03
CA ILE A 434 17.37 -17.47 -4.71
C ILE A 434 16.82 -18.68 -3.94
N PRO A 435 16.79 -18.65 -2.60
CA PRO A 435 16.25 -19.76 -1.83
C PRO A 435 14.71 -19.75 -1.90
N ILE A 436 14.05 -20.90 -1.99
CA ILE A 436 12.60 -21.07 -1.82
C ILE A 436 12.30 -22.18 -0.82
N THR A 437 11.41 -21.92 0.14
CA THR A 437 11.05 -22.88 1.18
C THR A 437 10.20 -24.01 0.62
N ASP A 438 10.63 -25.25 0.84
CA ASP A 438 9.78 -26.44 0.75
C ASP A 438 8.83 -26.47 1.95
N SER A 439 7.55 -26.26 1.67
CA SER A 439 6.45 -26.25 2.65
C SER A 439 6.24 -27.61 3.36
N GLN A 440 6.71 -28.72 2.78
CA GLN A 440 6.56 -30.06 3.36
C GLN A 440 7.69 -30.41 4.32
N THR A 441 8.92 -29.96 4.04
CA THR A 441 10.11 -30.33 4.85
C THR A 441 10.73 -29.17 5.64
N GLY A 442 10.35 -27.92 5.35
CA GLY A 442 10.95 -26.71 5.94
C GLY A 442 12.39 -26.45 5.49
N ARG A 443 12.84 -27.08 4.40
CA ARG A 443 14.17 -26.87 3.80
C ARG A 443 14.11 -25.78 2.74
N GLU A 444 15.21 -25.07 2.54
CA GLU A 444 15.35 -24.20 1.37
C GLU A 444 15.84 -25.01 0.16
N LEU A 445 15.17 -24.81 -0.97
CA LEU A 445 15.55 -25.27 -2.31
C LEU A 445 16.12 -24.08 -3.10
N THR A 446 16.81 -24.37 -4.20
CA THR A 446 17.40 -23.35 -5.08
C THR A 446 16.46 -23.08 -6.25
N PHE A 447 15.83 -21.90 -6.27
CA PHE A 447 14.91 -21.47 -7.33
C PHE A 447 15.59 -20.46 -8.24
N LEU A 448 15.49 -20.65 -9.56
CA LEU A 448 16.26 -19.88 -10.53
C LEU A 448 15.59 -19.71 -11.90
N SER A 449 16.09 -18.74 -12.64
CA SER A 449 16.01 -18.61 -14.11
C SER A 449 17.35 -18.08 -14.62
N GLY A 450 17.55 -18.06 -15.94
CA GLY A 450 18.68 -17.39 -16.57
C GLY A 450 18.40 -16.99 -18.01
N PHE A 451 19.21 -16.08 -18.54
CA PHE A 451 19.18 -15.62 -19.94
C PHE A 451 20.55 -15.82 -20.59
N TYR A 452 20.56 -15.78 -21.92
CA TYR A 452 21.78 -15.82 -22.73
C TYR A 452 22.06 -14.38 -23.19
N PRO A 453 23.15 -13.72 -22.74
CA PRO A 453 23.42 -12.34 -23.12
C PRO A 453 23.72 -12.22 -24.62
N GLN A 454 23.01 -11.31 -25.30
CA GLN A 454 23.30 -11.00 -26.69
C GLN A 454 24.73 -10.46 -26.83
N VAL A 455 25.53 -11.08 -27.69
CA VAL A 455 26.87 -10.60 -28.02
C VAL A 455 26.72 -9.38 -28.93
N LYS A 456 27.19 -8.22 -28.46
CA LYS A 456 27.28 -7.03 -29.34
C LYS A 456 28.46 -7.21 -30.30
N GLU A 457 28.17 -7.18 -31.59
CA GLU A 457 29.15 -7.12 -32.69
C GLU A 457 29.96 -5.81 -32.68
#